data_AF-A0A2V9VRN3-F1
#
_entry.id   AF-A0A2V9VRN3-F1
#
_cell.length_a   1.000
_cell.length_b   1.000
_cell.length_c   1.000
_cell.angle_alpha   90.00
_cell.angle_beta   90.00
_cell.angle_gamma   90.00
#
_symmetry.space_group_name_H-M   'P 1'
#
loop_
_entity.id
_entity.type
_entity.pdbx_description
1 polymer ?
#
loop_
_entity_poly.entity_id
_entity_poly.type
_entity_poly.pdbx_seq_one_letter_code
_entity_poly.pdbx_strand_id
1 'polypeptide(L)'
;MTSRKVAVWGLLILISAGIAWSQTGTSRIAGTVEDSTAAALSGARVVAVNKGTGVSSFTTTNAAGGYSFESMPPGAYTIRVESRGFKTFVSTGNLLTIGQPMTVNAKLTVGAINEKMEVVASAETVQTSTSGNFGNLVDQVAVANLPIVDAKGRNPLDLVNFQPGVVVGSNAGGGIHVHGARDRAWNYTLDGVDANETSAPGAGSSPIRPNP
;
A
#
# COMPACT_ATOMS: atom_id res chain seq x y z
N MET A 1 33.69 28.62 35.39
CA MET A 1 33.82 27.17 35.05
C MET A 1 32.58 26.58 34.36
N THR A 2 31.52 27.35 34.13
CA THR A 2 30.21 26.89 33.60
C THR A 2 30.10 27.00 32.08
N SER A 3 30.69 28.03 31.46
CA SER A 3 30.61 28.27 30.00
C SER A 3 31.30 27.19 29.15
N ARG A 4 32.47 26.70 29.58
CA ARG A 4 33.18 25.58 28.91
C ARG A 4 32.38 24.29 28.94
N LYS A 5 31.66 24.01 30.02
CA LYS A 5 30.82 22.82 30.12
C LYS A 5 29.62 22.93 29.18
N VAL A 6 28.96 24.09 29.14
CA VAL A 6 27.83 24.34 28.23
C VAL A 6 28.25 24.20 26.76
N ALA A 7 29.44 24.67 26.38
CA ALA A 7 29.96 24.50 25.02
C ALA A 7 30.23 23.03 24.66
N VAL A 8 30.73 22.23 25.61
CA VAL A 8 30.99 20.80 25.41
C VAL A 8 29.68 20.01 25.28
N TRP A 9 28.67 20.31 26.10
CA TRP A 9 27.34 19.70 25.98
C TRP A 9 26.64 20.07 24.67
N GLY A 10 26.75 21.32 24.23
CA GLY A 10 26.22 21.77 22.94
C GLY A 10 26.89 21.07 21.76
N LEU A 11 28.21 20.86 21.81
CA LEU A 11 28.96 20.14 20.78
C LEU A 11 28.59 18.65 20.74
N LEU A 12 28.36 18.02 21.90
CA LEU A 12 27.92 16.62 22.00
C LEU A 12 26.53 16.40 21.38
N ILE A 13 25.61 17.34 21.57
CA ILE A 13 24.28 17.30 20.95
C ILE A 13 24.38 17.45 19.43
N LEU A 14 25.22 18.36 18.93
CA LEU A 14 25.43 18.53 17.48
C LEU A 14 26.02 17.29 16.81
N ILE A 15 26.93 16.58 17.48
CA ILE A 15 27.53 15.34 16.95
C ILE A 15 26.50 14.20 16.95
N SER A 16 25.61 14.13 17.95
CA SER A 16 24.55 13.12 18.00
C SER A 16 23.48 13.28 16.91
N ALA A 17 23.22 14.52 16.45
CA ALA A 17 22.27 14.80 15.38
C ALA A 17 22.72 14.29 14.00
N GLY A 18 24.03 14.07 13.79
CA GLY A 18 24.57 13.57 12.53
C GLY A 18 24.41 12.05 12.32
N ILE A 19 23.95 11.31 13.33
CA ILE A 19 23.85 9.84 13.30
C ILE A 19 22.39 9.37 13.27
N ALA A 20 21.44 10.24 12.90
CA ALA A 20 20.08 9.83 12.64
C ALA A 20 20.04 8.99 11.35
N TRP A 21 20.23 7.68 11.47
CA TRP A 21 19.84 6.76 10.42
C TRP A 21 18.35 6.93 10.21
N SER A 22 17.97 7.47 9.05
CA SER A 22 16.59 7.41 8.58
C SER A 22 16.11 5.97 8.70
N GLN A 23 15.09 5.72 9.53
CA GLN A 23 14.31 4.49 9.43
C GLN A 23 13.52 4.58 8.12
N THR A 24 14.21 4.30 7.02
CA THR A 24 13.56 4.12 5.73
C THR A 24 12.72 2.87 5.87
N GLY A 25 11.41 3.05 6.02
CA GLY A 25 10.49 1.92 6.09
C GLY A 25 10.67 1.06 4.84
N THR A 26 10.98 -0.21 5.03
CA THR A 26 11.17 -1.15 3.91
C THR A 26 9.88 -1.89 3.62
N SER A 27 9.84 -2.52 2.45
CA SER A 27 8.77 -3.43 2.07
C SER A 27 9.33 -4.64 1.32
N ARG A 28 8.47 -5.55 0.89
CA ARG A 28 8.83 -6.80 0.20
C ARG A 28 8.10 -6.87 -1.13
N ILE A 29 8.80 -7.35 -2.16
CA ILE A 29 8.20 -7.76 -3.43
C ILE A 29 8.28 -9.29 -3.50
N ALA A 30 7.18 -9.96 -3.80
CA ALA A 30 7.14 -11.40 -4.00
C ALA A 30 6.30 -11.76 -5.22
N GLY A 31 6.37 -13.01 -5.66
CA GLY A 31 5.49 -13.50 -6.72
C GLY A 31 5.88 -14.88 -7.20
N THR A 32 5.11 -15.38 -8.15
CA THR A 32 5.39 -16.63 -8.86
C THR A 32 5.65 -16.37 -10.33
N VAL A 33 6.48 -17.21 -10.93
CA VAL A 33 6.73 -17.25 -12.37
C VAL A 33 6.20 -18.56 -12.90
N GLU A 34 5.31 -18.46 -13.88
CA GLU A 34 4.64 -19.59 -14.52
C GLU A 34 4.76 -19.49 -16.05
N ASP A 35 4.67 -20.63 -16.74
CA ASP A 35 4.52 -20.68 -18.19
C ASP A 35 3.05 -20.48 -18.62
N SER A 36 2.83 -20.28 -19.92
CA SER A 36 1.56 -20.36 -20.65
C SER A 36 0.65 -21.52 -20.22
N THR A 37 1.25 -22.67 -19.87
CA THR A 37 0.59 -23.90 -19.39
C THR A 37 0.26 -23.91 -17.89
N ALA A 38 0.53 -22.81 -17.18
CA ALA A 38 0.44 -22.70 -15.70
C ALA A 38 1.43 -23.60 -14.94
N ALA A 39 2.47 -24.10 -15.60
CA ALA A 39 3.56 -24.80 -14.93
C ALA A 39 4.51 -23.79 -14.25
N ALA A 40 4.89 -24.05 -13.00
CA ALA A 40 5.85 -23.25 -12.27
C ALA A 40 7.24 -23.31 -12.92
N LEU A 41 7.89 -22.15 -13.09
CA LEU A 41 9.18 -22.04 -13.76
C LEU A 41 10.32 -21.80 -12.77
N SER A 42 11.14 -22.82 -12.54
CA SER A 42 12.35 -22.73 -11.72
C SER A 42 13.53 -22.17 -12.50
N GLY A 43 14.44 -21.43 -11.84
CA GLY A 43 15.66 -20.94 -12.47
C GLY A 43 15.49 -19.70 -13.36
N ALA A 44 14.31 -19.08 -13.35
CA ALA A 44 14.07 -17.82 -14.05
C ALA A 44 14.74 -16.67 -13.30
N ARG A 45 15.45 -15.80 -14.03
CA ARG A 45 16.11 -14.63 -13.47
C ARG A 45 15.12 -13.48 -13.37
N VAL A 46 14.88 -13.01 -12.15
CA VAL A 46 14.01 -11.87 -11.86
C VAL A 46 14.86 -10.67 -11.49
N VAL A 47 14.60 -9.52 -12.10
CA VAL A 47 15.29 -8.25 -11.85
C VAL A 47 14.26 -7.19 -11.49
N ALA A 48 14.36 -6.62 -10.30
CA ALA A 48 13.57 -5.48 -9.86
C ALA A 48 14.42 -4.20 -9.96
N VAL A 49 13.94 -3.21 -10.71
CA VAL A 49 14.62 -1.92 -10.91
C VAL A 49 13.78 -0.82 -10.28
N ASN A 50 14.33 -0.11 -9.31
CA ASN A 50 13.70 1.08 -8.75
C ASN A 50 13.81 2.23 -9.78
N LYS A 51 12.68 2.75 -10.25
CA LYS A 51 12.62 3.84 -11.24
C LYS A 51 13.13 5.17 -10.71
N GLY A 52 12.98 5.43 -9.41
CA GLY A 52 13.41 6.67 -8.77
C GLY A 52 14.91 6.72 -8.52
N THR A 53 15.52 5.62 -8.10
CA THR A 53 16.95 5.56 -7.74
C THR A 53 17.83 4.87 -8.80
N GLY A 54 17.24 4.16 -9.76
CA GLY A 54 17.96 3.36 -10.75
C GLY A 54 18.57 2.06 -10.19
N VAL A 55 18.43 1.80 -8.89
CA VAL A 55 19.01 0.61 -8.24
C VAL A 55 18.32 -0.65 -8.76
N SER A 56 19.12 -1.62 -9.19
CA SER A 56 18.64 -2.93 -9.64
C SER A 56 18.98 -4.01 -8.62
N SER A 57 18.01 -4.86 -8.32
CA SER A 57 18.14 -6.06 -7.49
C SER A 57 17.77 -7.26 -8.31
N PHE A 58 18.47 -8.39 -8.15
CA PHE A 58 18.19 -9.61 -8.89
C PHE A 58 18.04 -10.80 -7.95
N THR A 59 17.17 -11.73 -8.34
CA THR A 59 16.97 -13.01 -7.68
C THR A 59 16.63 -14.09 -8.72
N THR A 60 16.62 -15.34 -8.30
CA THR A 60 16.26 -16.48 -9.17
C THR A 60 15.08 -17.21 -8.57
N THR A 61 14.16 -17.69 -9.40
CA THR A 61 12.98 -18.44 -8.92
C THR A 61 13.38 -19.81 -8.38
N ASN A 62 12.67 -20.26 -7.33
CA ASN A 62 12.85 -21.56 -6.71
C ASN A 62 12.14 -22.69 -7.50
N ALA A 63 12.17 -23.93 -6.99
CA ALA A 63 11.53 -25.09 -7.62
C ALA A 63 10.01 -24.95 -7.81
N ALA A 64 9.34 -24.14 -6.97
CA ALA A 64 7.92 -23.85 -7.06
C ALA A 64 7.63 -22.58 -7.91
N GLY A 65 8.63 -22.04 -8.62
CA GLY A 65 8.50 -20.82 -9.42
C GLY A 65 8.40 -19.54 -8.60
N GLY A 66 8.50 -19.61 -7.28
CA GLY A 66 8.41 -18.46 -6.38
C GLY A 66 9.69 -17.65 -6.32
N TYR A 67 9.56 -16.34 -6.14
CA TYR A 67 10.65 -15.42 -5.87
C TYR A 67 10.27 -14.39 -4.81
N SER A 68 11.26 -13.81 -4.13
CA SER A 68 11.05 -12.64 -3.28
C SER A 68 12.29 -11.76 -3.14
N PHE A 69 12.03 -10.46 -2.98
CA PHE A 69 12.98 -9.43 -2.60
C PHE A 69 12.58 -8.87 -1.24
N GLU A 70 13.42 -9.09 -0.24
CA GLU A 70 13.24 -8.56 1.10
C GLU A 70 13.85 -7.16 1.23
N SER A 71 13.33 -6.36 2.15
CA SER A 71 13.93 -5.07 2.53
C SER A 71 14.11 -4.07 1.38
N MET A 72 13.14 -4.00 0.48
CA MET A 72 13.14 -3.08 -0.66
C MET A 72 12.69 -1.67 -0.21
N PRO A 73 13.40 -0.60 -0.58
CA PRO A 73 12.93 0.77 -0.36
C PRO A 73 11.61 1.04 -1.09
N PRO A 74 10.73 1.90 -0.56
CA PRO A 74 9.49 2.26 -1.23
C PRO A 74 9.77 3.04 -2.52
N GLY A 75 8.90 2.89 -3.51
CA GLY A 75 9.03 3.55 -4.81
C GLY A 75 8.42 2.77 -5.96
N ALA A 76 8.50 3.32 -7.17
CA ALA A 76 8.02 2.64 -8.37
C ALA A 76 9.07 1.65 -8.88
N TYR A 77 8.68 0.40 -9.11
CA TYR A 77 9.53 -0.67 -9.58
C TYR A 77 9.15 -1.14 -10.99
N THR A 78 10.17 -1.50 -11.75
CA THR A 78 10.04 -2.32 -12.96
C THR A 78 10.57 -3.71 -12.68
N ILE A 79 9.72 -4.72 -12.85
CA ILE A 79 10.06 -6.12 -12.64
C ILE A 79 10.28 -6.76 -14.00
N ARG A 80 11.43 -7.36 -14.20
CA ARG A 80 11.81 -8.03 -15.44
C ARG A 80 12.14 -9.48 -15.17
N VAL A 81 11.51 -10.39 -15.89
CA VAL A 81 11.73 -11.83 -15.75
C VAL A 81 12.29 -12.39 -17.06
N GLU A 82 13.42 -13.08 -16.95
CA GLU A 82 14.12 -13.71 -18.06
C GLU A 82 14.28 -15.20 -17.80
N SER A 83 13.99 -16.03 -18.80
CA SER A 83 14.33 -17.44 -18.78
C SER A 83 14.68 -17.91 -20.19
N ARG A 84 15.56 -18.92 -20.31
CA ARG A 84 16.00 -19.44 -21.61
C ARG A 84 14.82 -20.12 -22.32
N GLY A 85 14.58 -19.76 -23.58
CA GLY A 85 13.47 -20.29 -24.37
C GLY A 85 12.12 -19.58 -24.14
N PHE A 86 12.10 -18.53 -23.32
CA PHE A 86 10.92 -17.72 -23.05
C PHE A 86 11.12 -16.28 -23.48
N LYS A 87 10.01 -15.61 -23.83
CA LYS A 87 9.96 -14.16 -24.03
C LYS A 87 10.26 -13.43 -22.73
N THR A 88 10.95 -12.29 -22.79
CA THR A 88 11.21 -11.49 -21.59
C THR A 88 9.91 -10.84 -21.12
N PHE A 89 9.53 -11.07 -19.87
CA PHE A 89 8.41 -10.38 -19.25
C PHE A 89 8.89 -9.10 -18.57
N VAL A 90 8.21 -7.99 -18.79
CA VAL A 90 8.51 -6.69 -18.19
C VAL A 90 7.21 -6.14 -17.61
N SER A 91 7.16 -5.92 -16.30
CA SER A 91 6.07 -5.24 -15.62
C SER A 91 6.53 -3.87 -15.14
N THR A 92 5.84 -2.80 -15.53
CA THR A 92 6.15 -1.41 -15.18
C THR A 92 5.05 -0.79 -14.32
N GLY A 93 5.36 0.29 -13.59
CA GLY A 93 4.37 1.03 -12.79
C GLY A 93 4.05 0.41 -11.42
N ASN A 94 4.84 -0.55 -10.95
CA ASN A 94 4.60 -1.24 -9.68
C ASN A 94 4.98 -0.33 -8.48
N LEU A 95 4.01 0.33 -7.87
CA LEU A 95 4.24 1.22 -6.71
C LEU A 95 4.37 0.41 -5.41
N LEU A 96 5.58 0.34 -4.86
CA LEU A 96 5.83 -0.30 -3.56
C LEU A 96 5.70 0.73 -2.42
N THR A 97 4.72 0.51 -1.55
CA THR A 97 4.47 1.34 -0.36
C THR A 97 5.13 0.72 0.88
N ILE A 98 5.51 1.57 1.84
CA ILE A 98 6.11 1.15 3.12
C ILE A 98 5.18 0.19 3.85
N GLY A 99 5.71 -0.95 4.32
CA GLY A 99 4.94 -1.92 5.12
C GLY A 99 3.83 -2.65 4.37
N GLN A 100 3.65 -2.40 3.07
CA GLN A 100 2.68 -3.09 2.22
C GLN A 100 3.41 -4.00 1.23
N PRO A 101 3.43 -5.33 1.47
CA PRO A 101 4.00 -6.27 0.53
C PRO A 101 3.27 -6.22 -0.80
N MET A 102 4.04 -6.25 -1.88
CA MET A 102 3.53 -6.29 -3.24
C MET A 102 3.74 -7.67 -3.84
N THR A 103 2.71 -8.17 -4.53
CA THR A 103 2.79 -9.44 -5.27
C THR A 103 2.71 -9.18 -6.76
N VAL A 104 3.69 -9.65 -7.53
CA VAL A 104 3.69 -9.56 -8.99
C VAL A 104 3.95 -10.94 -9.59
N ASN A 105 2.89 -11.55 -10.11
CA ASN A 105 2.99 -12.84 -10.78
C ASN A 105 3.33 -12.62 -12.26
N ALA A 106 4.28 -13.39 -12.78
CA ALA A 106 4.72 -13.30 -14.17
C ALA A 106 4.31 -14.57 -14.92
N LYS A 107 3.60 -14.41 -16.02
CA LYS A 107 3.30 -15.49 -16.96
C LYS A 107 4.18 -15.34 -18.19
N LEU A 108 5.12 -16.26 -18.36
CA LEU A 108 6.05 -16.29 -19.48
C LEU A 108 5.43 -17.08 -20.63
N THR A 109 5.65 -16.59 -21.85
CA THR A 109 5.25 -17.29 -23.07
C THR A 109 6.50 -17.82 -23.75
N VAL A 110 6.45 -19.06 -24.25
CA VAL A 110 7.52 -19.65 -25.05
C VAL A 110 7.82 -18.76 -26.26
N GLY A 111 9.10 -18.50 -26.52
CA GLY A 111 9.53 -17.63 -27.62
C GLY A 111 11.01 -17.23 -27.50
N ALA A 112 11.51 -16.54 -28.52
CA ALA A 112 12.88 -16.03 -28.48
C ALA A 112 13.02 -14.93 -27.41
N ILE A 113 14.17 -14.90 -26.72
CA ILE A 113 14.48 -13.93 -25.65
C ILE A 113 14.34 -12.46 -26.13
N ASN A 114 14.52 -12.22 -27.43
CA ASN A 114 14.42 -10.89 -28.04
C ASN A 114 13.00 -10.32 -28.11
N GLU A 115 11.97 -11.14 -27.90
CA GLU A 115 10.60 -10.65 -27.82
C GLU A 115 10.25 -10.29 -26.38
N LYS A 116 9.78 -9.05 -26.18
CA LYS A 116 9.38 -8.51 -24.88
C LYS A 116 7.87 -8.46 -24.74
N MET A 117 7.34 -8.93 -23.63
CA MET A 117 5.97 -8.71 -23.18
C MET A 117 5.98 -7.61 -22.12
N GLU A 118 5.34 -6.48 -22.42
CA GLU A 118 5.25 -5.35 -21.49
C GLU A 118 3.85 -5.30 -20.88
N VAL A 119 3.79 -5.46 -19.55
CA VAL A 119 2.58 -5.32 -18.76
C VAL A 119 2.69 -4.03 -17.96
N VAL A 120 1.89 -3.04 -18.33
CA VAL A 120 1.71 -1.85 -17.51
C VAL A 120 0.80 -2.24 -16.35
N ALA A 121 1.26 -2.05 -15.12
CA ALA A 121 0.42 -2.19 -13.95
C ALA A 121 -0.65 -1.08 -13.98
N SER A 122 -1.80 -1.36 -14.58
CA SER A 122 -3.01 -0.57 -14.33
C SER A 122 -3.41 -0.80 -12.88
N ALA A 123 -3.69 0.29 -12.17
CA ALA A 123 -4.01 0.33 -10.75
C ALA A 123 -5.35 -0.34 -10.41
N GLU A 124 -5.45 -1.66 -10.61
CA GLU A 124 -6.53 -2.49 -10.09
C GLU A 124 -5.90 -3.68 -9.35
N THR A 125 -5.16 -3.35 -8.29
CA THR A 125 -4.67 -4.35 -7.35
C THR A 125 -5.81 -4.69 -6.40
N VAL A 126 -6.76 -5.53 -6.82
CA VAL A 126 -7.63 -6.21 -5.86
C VAL A 126 -6.76 -7.22 -5.13
N GLN A 127 -6.21 -6.81 -3.98
CA GLN A 127 -5.51 -7.71 -3.08
C GLN A 127 -6.49 -8.76 -2.54
N THR A 128 -6.45 -9.97 -3.10
CA THR A 128 -7.29 -11.10 -2.68
C THR A 128 -6.53 -12.15 -1.86
N SER A 129 -5.25 -11.91 -1.52
CA SER A 129 -4.47 -12.89 -0.76
C SER A 129 -3.73 -12.25 0.40
N THR A 130 -4.24 -12.57 1.59
CA THR A 130 -3.59 -12.56 2.91
C THR A 130 -3.95 -11.39 3.83
N SER A 131 -4.83 -11.72 4.80
CA SER A 131 -4.99 -11.13 6.13
C SER A 131 -5.32 -9.64 6.25
N GLY A 132 -6.62 -9.35 6.41
CA GLY A 132 -7.13 -8.62 7.58
C GLY A 132 -6.75 -7.15 7.83
N ASN A 133 -5.92 -6.51 7.01
CA ASN A 133 -5.63 -5.08 7.12
C ASN A 133 -6.39 -4.30 6.04
N PHE A 134 -7.60 -3.84 6.37
CA PHE A 134 -8.33 -2.86 5.56
C PHE A 134 -7.71 -1.48 5.75
N GLY A 135 -6.81 -1.09 4.85
CA GLY A 135 -6.32 0.28 4.73
C GLY A 135 -6.60 0.77 3.31
N ASN A 136 -7.78 1.32 3.06
CA ASN A 136 -8.07 1.99 1.80
C ASN A 136 -7.57 3.44 1.90
N LEU A 137 -6.49 3.75 1.18
CA LEU A 137 -6.11 5.13 0.90
C LEU A 137 -7.07 5.67 -0.15
N VAL A 138 -7.96 6.58 0.25
CA VAL A 138 -8.78 7.33 -0.71
C VAL A 138 -7.90 8.41 -1.32
N ASP A 139 -7.56 8.23 -2.59
CA ASP A 139 -6.75 9.18 -3.34
C ASP A 139 -7.51 10.50 -3.55
N GLN A 140 -6.84 11.64 -3.39
CA GLN A 140 -7.43 12.99 -3.35
C GLN A 140 -8.18 13.36 -4.65
N VAL A 141 -7.88 12.65 -5.75
CA VAL A 141 -8.45 12.86 -7.08
C VAL A 141 -9.87 12.27 -7.23
N ALA A 142 -10.26 11.29 -6.42
CA ALA A 142 -11.60 10.72 -6.45
C ALA A 142 -12.68 11.66 -5.85
N VAL A 143 -12.27 12.55 -4.94
CA VAL A 143 -13.19 13.53 -4.30
C VAL A 143 -13.55 14.68 -5.25
N ALA A 144 -12.68 15.01 -6.21
CA ALA A 144 -12.88 16.16 -7.11
C ALA A 144 -13.92 15.91 -8.22
N ASN A 145 -14.23 14.64 -8.54
CA ASN A 145 -15.17 14.27 -9.62
C ASN A 145 -16.54 13.81 -9.10
N LEU A 146 -16.76 13.76 -7.79
CA LEU A 146 -18.10 13.55 -7.28
C LEU A 146 -18.88 14.86 -7.41
N PRO A 147 -20.06 14.85 -8.06
CA PRO A 147 -20.92 16.02 -8.08
C PRO A 147 -21.36 16.30 -6.64
N ILE A 148 -20.67 17.23 -5.97
CA ILE A 148 -21.04 17.79 -4.66
C ILE A 148 -22.23 18.74 -4.90
N VAL A 149 -23.34 18.21 -5.39
CA VAL A 149 -24.59 18.93 -5.48
C VAL A 149 -25.53 18.41 -4.41
N ASP A 150 -25.84 19.36 -3.53
CA ASP A 150 -26.94 19.34 -2.59
C ASP A 150 -26.75 18.55 -1.28
N ALA A 151 -26.34 19.31 -0.27
CA ALA A 151 -26.66 19.13 1.16
C ALA A 151 -26.10 17.90 1.91
N LYS A 152 -25.38 16.98 1.28
CA LYS A 152 -24.70 15.84 1.95
C LYS A 152 -23.16 15.87 1.94
N GLY A 153 -22.56 16.89 1.32
CA GLY A 153 -21.09 17.03 1.21
C GLY A 153 -20.37 17.63 2.42
N ARG A 154 -21.05 17.86 3.55
CA ARG A 154 -20.45 18.46 4.77
C ARG A 154 -20.01 17.43 5.81
N ASN A 155 -20.23 16.14 5.53
CA ASN A 155 -19.84 15.03 6.39
C ASN A 155 -18.90 14.08 5.64
N PRO A 156 -17.59 14.06 5.92
CA PRO A 156 -16.65 13.15 5.25
C PRO A 156 -16.97 11.67 5.50
N LEU A 157 -17.77 11.35 6.54
CA LEU A 157 -18.20 9.98 6.82
C LEU A 157 -19.19 9.42 5.79
N ASP A 158 -19.84 10.28 4.99
CA ASP A 158 -20.74 9.82 3.94
C ASP A 158 -19.98 9.10 2.81
N LEU A 159 -18.67 9.36 2.66
CA LEU A 159 -17.81 8.68 1.69
C LEU A 159 -17.61 7.19 2.02
N VAL A 160 -17.80 6.79 3.28
CA VAL A 160 -17.67 5.39 3.71
C VAL A 160 -18.75 4.52 3.05
N ASN A 161 -19.90 5.08 2.66
CA ASN A 161 -20.94 4.35 1.91
C ASN A 161 -20.50 3.87 0.52
N PHE A 162 -19.50 4.49 -0.09
CA PHE A 162 -18.99 4.03 -1.39
C PHE A 162 -18.09 2.80 -1.27
N GLN A 163 -17.79 2.36 -0.04
CA GLN A 163 -17.04 1.13 0.18
C GLN A 163 -17.98 -0.08 0.13
N PRO A 164 -17.62 -1.14 -0.61
CA PRO A 164 -18.38 -2.39 -0.63
C PRO A 164 -18.55 -2.92 0.79
N GLY A 165 -19.78 -3.31 1.14
CA GLY A 165 -20.08 -3.89 2.45
C GLY A 165 -20.42 -2.88 3.55
N VAL A 166 -20.48 -1.59 3.24
CA VAL A 166 -20.96 -0.55 4.16
C VAL A 166 -22.44 -0.25 3.93
N VAL A 167 -23.22 -0.21 5.00
CA VAL A 167 -24.64 0.17 5.00
C VAL A 167 -24.87 1.23 6.07
N VAL A 168 -25.43 2.38 5.68
CA VAL A 168 -25.79 3.46 6.59
C VAL A 168 -27.30 3.57 6.67
N GLY A 169 -27.82 3.55 7.90
CA GLY A 169 -29.25 3.60 8.17
C GLY A 169 -29.86 2.20 8.31
N SER A 170 -30.24 1.86 9.55
CA SER A 170 -31.06 0.70 9.85
C SER A 170 -32.12 1.06 10.89
N ASN A 171 -33.16 0.23 10.98
CA ASN A 171 -34.41 0.44 11.71
C ASN A 171 -34.26 0.57 13.26
N ALA A 172 -33.03 0.59 13.77
CA ALA A 172 -32.69 0.65 15.19
C ALA A 172 -31.49 1.57 15.51
N GLY A 173 -31.16 2.51 14.63
CA GLY A 173 -30.08 3.48 14.86
C GLY A 173 -29.43 3.90 13.55
N GLY A 174 -29.31 5.21 13.32
CA GLY A 174 -28.73 5.78 12.10
C GLY A 174 -27.21 5.63 11.97
N GLY A 175 -26.64 4.52 12.44
CA GLY A 175 -25.20 4.25 12.45
C GLY A 175 -24.67 3.59 11.17
N ILE A 176 -23.34 3.49 11.10
CA ILE A 176 -22.60 2.87 9.97
C ILE A 176 -22.35 1.39 10.30
N HIS A 177 -22.82 0.49 9.43
CA HIS A 177 -22.58 -0.94 9.53
C HIS A 177 -21.58 -1.36 8.45
N VAL A 178 -20.53 -2.09 8.81
CA VAL A 178 -19.57 -2.65 7.85
C VAL A 178 -19.59 -4.17 7.98
N HIS A 179 -19.80 -4.88 6.86
CA HIS A 179 -19.87 -6.35 6.79
C HIS A 179 -20.85 -7.00 7.78
N GLY A 180 -21.95 -6.33 8.11
CA GLY A 180 -22.96 -6.82 9.06
C GLY A 180 -22.60 -6.64 10.54
N ALA A 181 -21.49 -5.96 10.86
CA ALA A 181 -21.15 -5.62 12.23
C ALA A 181 -22.14 -4.60 12.82
N ARG A 182 -22.19 -4.55 14.17
CA ARG A 182 -22.96 -3.53 14.89
C ARG A 182 -22.39 -2.15 14.58
N ASP A 183 -23.26 -1.14 14.58
CA ASP A 183 -22.92 0.27 14.39
C ASP A 183 -21.83 0.77 15.36
N ARG A 184 -21.76 0.19 16.55
CA ARG A 184 -20.76 0.49 17.59
C ARG A 184 -19.46 -0.31 17.51
N ALA A 185 -19.28 -1.14 16.50
CA ALA A 185 -18.10 -2.01 16.38
C ALA A 185 -16.85 -1.29 15.83
N TRP A 186 -16.97 -0.01 15.51
CA TRP A 186 -15.95 0.79 14.82
C TRP A 186 -15.54 1.99 15.67
N ASN A 187 -14.29 2.39 15.57
CA ASN A 187 -13.74 3.57 16.22
C ASN A 187 -13.43 4.63 15.18
N TYR A 188 -13.78 5.90 15.44
CA TYR A 188 -13.43 7.02 14.58
C TYR A 188 -12.22 7.73 15.20
N THR A 189 -11.13 7.85 14.44
CA THR A 189 -9.94 8.61 14.84
C THR A 189 -9.70 9.75 13.87
N LEU A 190 -9.43 10.95 14.38
CA LEU A 190 -8.99 12.11 13.59
C LEU A 190 -7.56 12.47 14.01
N ASP A 191 -6.62 12.49 13.05
CA ASP A 191 -5.20 12.77 13.29
C ASP A 191 -4.57 11.93 14.42
N GLY A 192 -5.07 10.71 14.60
CA GLY A 192 -4.62 9.76 15.63
C GLY A 192 -5.29 9.94 17.01
N VAL A 193 -6.19 10.91 17.17
CA VAL A 193 -6.99 11.09 18.39
C VAL A 193 -8.36 10.44 18.21
N ASP A 194 -8.78 9.64 19.19
CA ASP A 194 -10.12 9.06 19.23
C ASP A 194 -11.17 10.18 19.25
N ALA A 195 -11.99 10.20 18.21
CA ALA A 195 -13.08 11.15 18.02
C ALA A 195 -14.43 10.52 18.39
N ASN A 196 -14.45 9.36 19.05
CA ASN A 196 -15.68 8.74 19.53
C ASN A 196 -16.35 9.58 20.63
N GLU A 197 -17.67 9.75 20.53
CA GLU A 197 -18.49 10.34 21.58
C GLU A 197 -18.48 9.42 22.83
N THR A 198 -18.11 9.98 23.98
CA THR A 198 -17.93 9.27 25.25
C THR A 198 -19.22 8.62 25.75
N SER A 199 -20.38 9.19 25.42
CA SER A 199 -21.69 8.69 25.86
C SER A 199 -22.29 7.60 24.97
N ALA A 200 -21.85 7.48 23.71
CA ALA A 200 -22.31 6.45 22.78
C ALA A 200 -21.26 6.16 21.69
N PRO A 201 -20.31 5.25 21.94
CA PRO A 201 -19.32 4.85 20.95
C PRO A 201 -20.01 4.36 19.67
N GLY A 202 -19.66 4.91 18.51
CA GLY A 202 -20.17 4.49 17.20
C GLY A 202 -21.62 4.85 16.85
N ALA A 203 -22.31 5.68 17.64
CA ALA A 203 -23.71 6.00 17.39
C ALA A 203 -23.91 7.36 16.72
N GLY A 204 -24.04 7.39 15.39
CA GLY A 204 -24.85 8.36 14.62
C GLY A 204 -24.54 9.87 14.74
N SER A 205 -23.59 10.28 15.57
CA SER A 205 -23.12 11.65 15.68
C SER A 205 -21.79 11.76 14.95
N SER A 206 -21.77 12.40 13.79
CA SER A 206 -20.51 12.82 13.19
C SER A 206 -19.70 13.57 14.24
N PRO A 207 -18.45 13.15 14.53
CA PRO A 207 -17.61 13.84 15.51
C PRO A 207 -17.25 15.26 15.07
N ILE A 208 -17.41 15.53 13.77
CA ILE A 208 -17.23 16.84 13.19
C ILE A 208 -18.63 17.38 12.91
N ARG A 209 -19.11 18.26 13.79
CA ARG A 209 -20.17 19.21 13.46
C ARG A 209 -19.47 20.46 12.94
N PRO A 210 -19.46 20.74 11.62
CA PRO A 210 -19.06 22.05 11.15
C PRO A 210 -20.07 23.04 11.75
N ASN A 211 -19.58 23.97 12.55
CA ASN A 211 -20.36 25.11 13.05
C ASN A 211 -21.12 25.76 11.86
N PRO A 212 -22.40 26.13 12.00
CA PRO A 212 -23.16 26.79 10.93
C PRO A 212 -22.44 28.01 10.35
#